data_AF-A0AAU4BQS7-F1
#
_entry.id   AF-A0AAU4BQS7-F1
#
_cell.length_a   1.000
_cell.length_b   1.000
_cell.length_c   1.000
_cell.angle_alpha   90.00
_cell.angle_beta   90.00
_cell.angle_gamma   90.00
#
_symmetry.space_group_name_H-M   'P 1'
#
loop_
_entity.id
_entity.type
_entity.pdbx_description
1 polymer ?
#
loop_
_entity_poly.entity_id
_entity_poly.type
_entity_poly.pdbx_seq_one_letter_code
_entity_poly.pdbx_strand_id
1 'polypeptide(L)' 'MTAVRLTGAHRVWAEFAGVRGDSALLVTRDGAFVGRGYYPTVAELAQVVDLAQLRMR' A
#
# COMPACT_ATOMS: atom_id res chain seq x y z
N MET A 1 2.98 7.41 -9.23
CA MET A 1 2.52 6.84 -7.93
C MET A 1 3.50 5.76 -7.52
N THR A 2 3.78 5.61 -6.23
CA THR A 2 4.75 4.63 -5.72
C THR A 2 4.06 3.68 -4.76
N ALA A 3 4.33 2.38 -4.90
CA ALA A 3 3.90 1.37 -3.96
C ALA A 3 5.12 0.63 -3.40
N VAL A 4 5.14 0.46 -2.07
CA VAL A 4 6.21 -0.24 -1.36
C VAL A 4 5.58 -1.40 -0.60
N ARG A 5 6.16 -2.59 -0.74
CA ARG A 5 5.75 -3.73 0.09
C ARG A 5 6.11 -3.48 1.54
N LEU A 6 5.14 -3.70 2.41
CA LEU A 6 5.33 -3.56 3.84
C LEU A 6 6.11 -4.77 4.35
N THR A 7 7.32 -4.51 4.80
CA THR A 7 8.20 -5.49 5.45
C THR A 7 8.75 -4.88 6.73
N GLY A 8 9.16 -5.72 7.68
CA GLY A 8 9.73 -5.28 8.96
C GLY A 8 8.86 -4.26 9.70
N ALA A 9 9.45 -3.12 10.09
CA ALA A 9 8.78 -2.08 10.87
C ALA A 9 7.52 -1.50 10.19
N HIS A 10 7.52 -1.39 8.84
CA HIS A 10 6.36 -0.87 8.11
C HIS A 10 5.16 -1.83 8.13
N ARG A 11 5.41 -3.14 8.26
CA ARG A 11 4.35 -4.13 8.46
C ARG A 11 3.69 -3.96 9.84
N VAL A 12 4.47 -3.70 10.89
CA VAL A 12 3.95 -3.49 12.26
C VAL A 12 2.97 -2.31 12.32
N TRP A 13 3.28 -1.19 11.68
CA TRP A 13 2.39 -0.02 11.65
C TRP A 13 1.08 -0.28 10.90
N ALA A 14 1.13 -1.01 9.77
CA ALA A 14 -0.08 -1.37 9.05
C ALA A 14 -0.94 -2.37 9.83
N GLU A 15 -0.32 -3.35 10.50
CA GLU A 15 -1.04 -4.29 11.36
C GLU A 15 -1.70 -3.56 12.54
N PHE A 16 -1.01 -2.58 13.14
CA PHE A 16 -1.59 -1.70 14.16
C PHE A 16 -2.79 -0.90 13.63
N ALA A 17 -2.73 -0.46 12.37
CA ALA A 17 -3.85 0.18 11.67
C ALA A 17 -4.92 -0.81 11.16
N GLY A 18 -4.82 -2.10 11.51
CA GLY A 18 -5.79 -3.14 11.14
C GLY A 18 -5.60 -3.75 9.74
N VAL A 19 -4.56 -3.36 9.01
CA VAL A 19 -4.25 -3.87 7.66
C VAL A 19 -3.27 -5.04 7.79
N ARG A 20 -3.77 -6.26 7.53
CA ARG A 20 -2.98 -7.49 7.57
C ARG A 20 -2.89 -8.13 6.19
N GLY A 21 -1.72 -8.66 5.84
CA GLY A 21 -1.53 -9.42 4.61
C GLY A 21 -0.05 -9.48 4.21
N ASP A 22 0.39 -10.63 3.71
CA ASP A 22 1.80 -10.84 3.32
C ASP A 22 2.21 -10.02 2.08
N SER A 23 1.22 -9.52 1.34
CA SER A 23 1.39 -8.65 0.18
C SER A 23 1.00 -7.20 0.45
N ALA A 24 0.92 -6.78 1.72
CA ALA A 24 0.45 -5.45 2.06
C ALA A 24 1.36 -4.34 1.51
N LEU A 25 0.76 -3.22 1.11
CA LEU A 25 1.39 -2.13 0.39
C LEU A 25 1.10 -0.80 1.09
N LEU A 26 2.13 0.06 1.17
CA LEU A 26 1.95 1.50 1.34
C LEU A 26 1.97 2.15 -0.04
N VAL A 27 0.98 2.98 -0.33
CA VAL A 27 0.83 3.66 -1.62
C VAL A 27 0.79 5.16 -1.42
N THR A 28 1.68 5.85 -2.15
CA THR A 28 1.81 7.31 -2.10
C THR A 28 1.81 7.94 -3.49
N ARG A 29 1.36 9.19 -3.55
CA ARG A 29 1.49 10.09 -4.70
C ARG A 29 2.07 11.38 -4.17
N ASP A 30 3.26 11.74 -4.64
CA ASP A 30 3.97 12.96 -4.25
C ASP A 30 4.13 13.11 -2.73
N GLY A 31 4.39 11.99 -2.04
CA GLY A 31 4.55 11.93 -0.59
C GLY A 31 3.25 11.86 0.21
N ALA A 32 2.09 12.09 -0.41
CA ALA A 32 0.78 11.96 0.23
C ALA A 32 0.22 10.54 0.08
N PHE A 33 -0.57 10.09 1.06
CA PHE A 33 -1.29 8.82 0.97
C PHE A 33 -2.35 8.86 -0.13
N VAL A 34 -2.45 7.74 -0.84
CA VAL A 34 -3.52 7.52 -1.80
C VAL A 34 -4.65 6.80 -1.08
N GLY A 35 -5.85 7.39 -1.07
CA GLY A 35 -6.99 6.86 -0.33
C GLY A 35 -6.66 6.64 1.15
N ARG A 36 -6.73 5.38 1.61
CA ARG A 36 -6.38 4.99 2.99
C ARG A 36 -4.87 4.80 3.22
N GLY A 37 -4.04 4.92 2.19
CA GLY A 37 -2.58 4.77 2.24
C GLY A 37 -2.10 3.31 2.26
N TYR A 38 -2.70 2.48 3.12
CA TYR A 38 -2.34 1.08 3.31
C TYR A 38 -3.34 0.13 2.64
N TYR A 39 -2.85 -0.89 1.93
CA TYR A 39 -3.69 -1.87 1.26
C TYR A 39 -3.16 -3.28 1.54
N PRO A 40 -3.99 -4.26 1.98
CA PRO A 40 -3.52 -5.59 2.37
C PRO A 40 -3.14 -6.45 1.16
N THR A 41 -3.72 -6.17 -0.01
CA THR A 41 -3.45 -6.87 -1.27
C THR A 41 -3.42 -5.92 -2.46
N VAL A 42 -2.79 -6.34 -3.56
CA VAL A 42 -2.85 -5.65 -4.86
C VAL A 42 -4.28 -5.57 -5.38
N ALA A 43 -5.09 -6.61 -5.14
CA ALA A 43 -6.48 -6.65 -5.61
C ALA A 43 -7.34 -5.55 -4.98
N GLU A 44 -7.16 -5.27 -3.68
CA GLU A 44 -7.85 -4.15 -3.03
C GLU A 44 -7.33 -2.79 -3.49
N LEU A 45 -6.04 -2.67 -3.79
CA LEU A 45 -5.47 -1.44 -4.37
C LEU A 45 -6.08 -1.15 -5.76
N ALA A 46 -6.23 -2.19 -6.59
CA ALA A 46 -6.77 -2.08 -7.95
C ALA A 46 -8.20 -1.51 -8.02
N GLN A 47 -8.94 -1.54 -6.91
CA GLN A 47 -10.29 -0.96 -6.84
C GLN A 47 -10.29 0.57 -6.84
N VAL A 48 -9.16 1.21 -6.51
CA VAL A 48 -9.09 2.66 -6.29
C VAL A 48 -7.99 3.35 -7.09
N VAL A 49 -7.12 2.61 -7.77
CA VAL A 49 -6.09 3.17 -8.65
C VAL A 49 -5.95 2.36 -9.93
N ASP A 50 -5.51 3.03 -11.00
CA ASP A 50 -4.99 2.35 -12.18
C ASP A 50 -3.60 1.77 -11.88
N LEU A 51 -3.50 0.44 -11.87
CA LEU A 51 -2.24 -0.27 -11.60
C LEU A 51 -1.16 0.04 -12.65
N ALA A 52 -1.52 0.42 -13.87
CA ALA A 52 -0.55 0.78 -14.91
C ALA A 52 0.27 2.03 -14.55
N GLN A 53 -0.24 2.87 -13.64
CA GLN A 53 0.45 4.07 -13.16
C GLN A 53 1.31 3.84 -11.91
N LEU A 54 1.32 2.60 -11.39
CA LEU A 54 1.98 2.23 -10.16
C LEU A 54 3.45 1.86 -10.43
N ARG A 55 4.38 2.52 -9.73
CA ARG A 55 5.78 2.09 -9.69
C ARG A 55 6.03 1.31 -8.41
N MET A 56 6.39 0.04 -8.54
CA MET A 56 6.79 -0.78 -7.41
C MET A 56 8.26 -0.53 -7.06
N ARG A 57 8.55 -0.45 -5.76
CA ARG A 57 9.90 -0.26 -5.24
C ARG A 57 10.18 -1.21 -4.09
#